data_AF-A0A969DXD2-F1
#
_entry.id   AF-A0A969DXD2-F1
#
_cell.length_a   1.000
_cell.length_b   1.000
_cell.length_c   1.000
_cell.angle_alpha   90.00
_cell.angle_beta   90.00
_cell.angle_gamma   90.00
#
_symmetry.space_group_name_H-M   'P 1'
#
loop_
_entity.id
_entity.type
_entity.pdbx_description
1 polymer ?
#
loop_
_entity_poly.entity_id
_entity_poly.type
_entity_poly.pdbx_seq_one_letter_code
_entity_poly.pdbx_strand_id
1 'polypeptide(L)'
;MTSNNRPRVALASVEQDPQTEGRRVQRTAGRIAGFFLITQFVLMWVTFFVLSSSINWPASLDDPASIALPRLIDHYGAVMTGYSLYLLVALLLVPATAALNRRFSLTGALGQTALALAIISALAKAIGITRWLFAMPVLAQAYVSGANRATIELLFMTLNGYAGGIGEIWESL
;
A
#
# COMPACT_ATOMS: atom_id res chain seq x y z
N MET A 1 44.02 -9.84 -61.82
CA MET A 1 43.89 -8.67 -60.93
C MET A 1 42.45 -8.16 -61.02
N THR A 2 41.57 -8.62 -60.14
CA THR A 2 40.17 -8.15 -60.08
C THR A 2 39.92 -7.65 -58.66
N SER A 3 39.95 -6.33 -58.50
CA SER A 3 39.67 -5.62 -57.25
C SER A 3 38.18 -5.75 -56.93
N ASN A 4 37.86 -6.52 -55.89
CA ASN A 4 36.51 -6.71 -55.39
C ASN A 4 36.15 -5.54 -54.47
N ASN A 5 35.58 -4.48 -55.05
CA ASN A 5 35.18 -3.29 -54.32
C ASN A 5 33.72 -3.43 -53.87
N ARG A 6 33.49 -4.08 -52.71
CA ARG A 6 32.17 -4.04 -52.07
C ARG A 6 32.04 -2.72 -51.30
N PRO A 7 30.99 -1.92 -51.53
CA PRO A 7 30.72 -0.76 -50.68
C PRO A 7 30.47 -1.27 -49.26
N ARG A 8 31.35 -0.87 -48.32
CA ARG A 8 31.02 -0.92 -46.89
C ARG A 8 29.76 -0.07 -46.73
N VAL A 9 28.61 -0.72 -46.60
CA VAL A 9 27.44 -0.10 -45.98
C VAL A 9 27.94 0.32 -44.61
N ALA A 10 28.23 1.61 -44.45
CA ALA A 10 28.39 2.20 -43.16
C ALA A 10 27.09 1.89 -42.43
N LEU A 11 27.14 0.91 -41.52
CA LEU A 11 26.20 0.86 -40.42
C LEU A 11 26.36 2.22 -39.78
N ALA A 12 25.49 3.16 -40.15
CA ALA A 12 25.33 4.38 -39.41
C ALA A 12 25.12 3.89 -37.97
N SER A 13 26.16 4.03 -37.17
CA SER A 13 26.08 3.90 -35.73
C SER A 13 24.87 4.73 -35.38
N VAL A 14 23.79 4.07 -34.96
CA VAL A 14 22.59 4.74 -34.49
C VAL A 14 23.08 5.56 -33.31
N GLU A 15 23.47 6.80 -33.57
CA GLU A 15 23.83 7.79 -32.57
C GLU A 15 22.49 8.10 -31.92
N GLN A 16 22.17 7.31 -30.89
CA GLN A 16 20.94 7.44 -30.16
C GLN A 16 20.96 8.82 -29.52
N ASP A 17 20.18 9.73 -30.08
CA ASP A 17 20.01 11.07 -29.57
C ASP A 17 19.62 11.00 -28.08
N PRO A 18 20.47 11.51 -27.15
CA PRO A 18 20.22 11.45 -25.71
C PRO A 18 18.86 12.04 -25.31
N GLN A 19 18.34 13.00 -26.08
CA GLN A 19 17.03 13.60 -25.85
C GLN A 19 15.88 12.61 -26.13
N THR A 20 16.05 11.75 -27.13
CA THR A 20 15.08 10.73 -27.50
C THR A 20 15.01 9.61 -26.45
N GLU A 21 16.15 9.23 -25.88
CA GLU A 21 16.21 8.24 -24.80
C GLU A 21 15.55 8.77 -23.51
N GLY A 22 15.87 10.01 -23.10
CA GLY A 22 15.27 10.65 -21.92
C GLY A 22 13.74 10.73 -21.99
N ARG A 23 13.18 11.10 -23.16
CA ARG A 23 11.72 11.11 -23.38
C ARG A 23 11.09 9.73 -23.29
N ARG A 24 11.77 8.67 -23.75
CA ARG A 24 11.25 7.29 -23.64
C ARG A 24 11.20 6.85 -22.18
N VAL A 25 12.26 7.11 -21.40
CA VAL A 25 12.30 6.80 -19.97
C VAL A 25 11.17 7.50 -19.21
N GLN A 26 10.97 8.80 -19.43
CA GLN A 26 9.87 9.56 -18.82
C GLN A 26 8.47 9.03 -19.24
N ARG A 27 8.30 8.63 -20.50
CA ARG A 27 7.03 8.03 -20.96
C ARG A 27 6.75 6.69 -20.28
N THR A 28 7.74 5.82 -20.18
CA THR A 28 7.63 4.54 -19.48
C THR A 28 7.35 4.74 -18.00
N ALA A 29 8.07 5.65 -17.33
CA ALA A 29 7.84 5.99 -15.94
C ALA A 29 6.41 6.51 -15.71
N GLY A 30 5.88 7.33 -16.62
CA GLY A 30 4.49 7.79 -16.55
C GLY A 30 3.46 6.67 -16.68
N ARG A 31 3.70 5.68 -17.55
CA ARG A 31 2.82 4.50 -17.66
C ARG A 31 2.87 3.64 -16.40
N ILE A 32 4.06 3.46 -15.82
CA ILE A 32 4.25 2.73 -14.56
C ILE A 32 3.53 3.45 -13.40
N ALA A 33 3.70 4.77 -13.31
CA ALA A 33 3.00 5.58 -12.31
C ALA A 33 1.48 5.46 -12.47
N GLY A 34 0.97 5.62 -13.69
CA GLY A 34 -0.46 5.46 -13.99
C GLY A 34 -0.98 4.07 -13.62
N PHE A 35 -0.23 3.02 -13.95
CA PHE A 35 -0.58 1.65 -13.59
C PHE A 35 -0.70 1.46 -12.07
N PHE A 36 0.30 1.91 -11.30
CA PHE A 36 0.25 1.77 -9.84
C PHE A 36 -0.88 2.60 -9.21
N LEU A 37 -1.09 3.83 -9.67
CA LEU A 37 -2.17 4.69 -9.14
C LEU A 37 -3.56 4.13 -9.44
N ILE A 38 -3.80 3.67 -10.68
CA ILE A 38 -5.06 3.01 -11.05
C ILE A 38 -5.25 1.73 -10.24
N THR A 39 -4.20 0.93 -10.11
CA THR A 39 -4.24 -0.30 -9.30
C THR A 39 -4.56 0.01 -7.85
N GLN A 40 -3.93 1.02 -7.24
CA GLN A 40 -4.25 1.47 -5.88
C GLN A 40 -5.71 1.89 -5.74
N PHE A 41 -6.24 2.67 -6.70
CA PHE A 41 -7.63 3.11 -6.70
C PHE A 41 -8.59 1.91 -6.74
N VAL A 42 -8.38 0.99 -7.69
CA VAL A 42 -9.22 -0.21 -7.84
C VAL A 42 -9.16 -1.07 -6.58
N LEU A 43 -7.96 -1.37 -6.08
CA LEU A 43 -7.77 -2.18 -4.87
C LEU A 43 -8.40 -1.52 -3.63
N MET A 44 -8.32 -0.20 -3.50
CA MET A 44 -8.95 0.53 -2.39
C MET A 44 -10.49 0.41 -2.45
N TRP A 45 -11.08 0.51 -3.63
CA TRP A 45 -12.53 0.31 -3.78
C TRP A 45 -12.94 -1.12 -3.48
N VAL A 46 -12.20 -2.11 -3.97
CA VAL A 46 -12.44 -3.52 -3.63
C VAL A 46 -12.33 -3.74 -2.12
N THR A 47 -11.28 -3.20 -1.49
CA THR A 47 -11.09 -3.23 -0.03
C THR A 47 -12.30 -2.65 0.69
N PHE A 48 -12.73 -1.45 0.29
CA PHE A 48 -13.87 -0.75 0.89
C PHE A 48 -15.13 -1.62 0.80
N PHE A 49 -15.49 -2.13 -0.37
CA PHE A 49 -16.71 -2.93 -0.53
C PHE A 49 -16.65 -4.27 0.20
N VAL A 50 -15.50 -4.95 0.17
CA VAL A 50 -15.29 -6.21 0.90
C VAL A 50 -15.49 -5.99 2.41
N LEU A 51 -14.80 -5.01 2.99
CA LEU A 51 -14.86 -4.75 4.43
C LEU A 51 -16.17 -4.08 4.88
N SER A 52 -16.73 -3.19 4.06
CA SER A 52 -18.00 -2.52 4.36
C SER A 52 -19.15 -3.52 4.41
N SER A 53 -19.23 -4.43 3.43
CA SER A 53 -20.27 -5.46 3.40
C SER A 53 -20.09 -6.54 4.47
N SER A 54 -18.85 -6.83 4.89
CA SER A 54 -18.59 -7.89 5.86
C SER A 54 -18.68 -7.42 7.31
N ILE A 55 -18.05 -6.29 7.63
CA ILE A 55 -17.89 -5.84 9.01
C ILE A 55 -18.40 -4.43 9.25
N ASN A 56 -19.01 -3.75 8.27
CA ASN A 56 -19.40 -2.33 8.35
C ASN A 56 -18.20 -1.38 8.51
N TRP A 57 -17.08 -1.71 7.88
CA TRP A 57 -15.92 -0.81 7.82
C TRP A 57 -16.25 0.45 6.99
N PRO A 58 -15.76 1.65 7.38
CA PRO A 58 -14.84 1.93 8.48
C PRO A 58 -15.50 2.16 9.85
N ALA A 59 -16.83 2.28 9.92
CA ALA A 59 -17.54 2.56 11.17
C ALA A 59 -17.27 1.50 12.27
N SER A 60 -17.00 0.27 11.86
CA SER A 60 -16.65 -0.82 12.78
C SER A 60 -15.32 -0.66 13.51
N LEU A 61 -14.50 0.32 13.15
CA LEU A 61 -13.26 0.62 13.87
C LEU A 61 -13.53 1.16 15.28
N ASP A 62 -14.72 1.75 15.49
CA ASP A 62 -15.17 2.29 16.77
C ASP A 62 -15.97 1.26 17.60
N ASP A 63 -16.20 0.06 17.06
CA ASP A 63 -16.94 -0.97 17.76
C ASP A 63 -16.14 -1.51 18.97
N PRO A 64 -16.81 -1.76 20.11
CA PRO A 64 -16.16 -2.42 21.24
C PRO A 64 -15.77 -3.86 20.90
N ALA A 65 -14.83 -4.43 21.64
CA ALA A 65 -14.32 -5.78 21.36
C ALA A 65 -15.42 -6.85 21.39
N SER A 66 -16.44 -6.67 22.23
CA SER A 66 -17.61 -7.56 22.35
C SER A 66 -18.44 -7.64 21.07
N ILE A 67 -18.31 -6.67 20.17
CA ILE A 67 -18.97 -6.62 18.87
C ILE A 67 -17.96 -6.95 17.76
N ALA A 68 -16.80 -6.30 17.77
CA ALA A 68 -15.81 -6.41 16.70
C ALA A 68 -15.19 -7.82 16.60
N LEU A 69 -14.86 -8.45 17.74
CA LEU A 69 -14.17 -9.74 17.75
C LEU A 69 -15.05 -10.90 17.28
N PRO A 70 -16.30 -11.08 17.76
CA PRO A 70 -17.20 -12.09 17.20
C PRO A 70 -17.45 -11.88 15.70
N ARG A 71 -17.75 -10.65 15.29
CA ARG A 71 -18.00 -10.30 13.88
C ARG A 71 -16.81 -10.62 12.98
N LEU A 72 -15.59 -10.43 13.49
CA LEU A 72 -14.37 -10.81 12.77
C LEU A 72 -14.32 -12.31 12.49
N ILE A 73 -14.65 -13.17 13.47
CA ILE A 73 -14.66 -14.62 13.26
C ILE A 73 -15.73 -15.02 12.25
N ASP A 74 -16.94 -14.48 12.39
CA ASP A 74 -18.07 -14.77 11.50
C ASP A 74 -17.75 -14.41 10.03
N HIS A 75 -16.89 -13.42 9.81
CA HIS A 75 -16.50 -12.93 8.49
C HIS A 75 -15.00 -13.06 8.20
N TYR A 76 -14.31 -14.01 8.83
CA TYR A 76 -12.84 -14.09 8.85
C TYR A 76 -12.21 -13.99 7.45
N GLY A 77 -12.69 -14.76 6.48
CA GLY A 77 -12.16 -14.76 5.12
C GLY A 77 -12.26 -13.40 4.42
N ALA A 78 -13.37 -12.69 4.61
CA ALA A 78 -13.57 -11.36 4.03
C ALA A 78 -12.67 -10.33 4.71
N VAL A 79 -12.54 -10.38 6.05
CA VAL A 79 -11.65 -9.50 6.81
C VAL A 79 -10.19 -9.68 6.38
N MET A 80 -9.71 -10.93 6.32
CA MET A 80 -8.33 -11.22 5.90
C MET A 80 -8.08 -10.75 4.47
N THR A 81 -9.03 -10.98 3.56
CA THR A 81 -8.94 -10.53 2.17
C THR A 81 -8.89 -8.99 2.09
N GLY A 82 -9.85 -8.31 2.72
CA GLY A 82 -9.94 -6.85 2.68
C GLY A 82 -8.70 -6.17 3.25
N TYR A 83 -8.23 -6.57 4.44
CA TYR A 83 -7.02 -5.97 5.02
C TYR A 83 -5.74 -6.35 4.26
N SER A 84 -5.67 -7.51 3.61
CA SER A 84 -4.52 -7.86 2.74
C SER A 84 -4.47 -6.97 1.50
N LEU A 85 -5.62 -6.72 0.86
CA LEU A 85 -5.72 -5.78 -0.26
C LEU A 85 -5.38 -4.36 0.20
N TYR A 86 -5.81 -3.96 1.39
CA TYR A 86 -5.48 -2.66 1.95
C TYR A 86 -3.97 -2.52 2.19
N LEU A 87 -3.32 -3.57 2.69
CA LEU A 87 -1.86 -3.60 2.87
C LEU A 87 -1.15 -3.43 1.53
N LEU A 88 -1.62 -4.11 0.48
CA LEU A 88 -1.07 -3.95 -0.86
C LEU A 88 -1.21 -2.52 -1.37
N VAL A 89 -2.36 -1.86 -1.14
CA VAL A 89 -2.56 -0.44 -1.47
C VAL A 89 -1.53 0.45 -0.76
N ALA A 90 -1.22 0.17 0.51
CA ALA A 90 -0.22 0.93 1.26
C ALA A 90 1.20 0.75 0.66
N LEU A 91 1.59 -0.49 0.34
CA LEU A 91 2.92 -0.78 -0.20
C LEU A 91 3.12 -0.23 -1.62
N LEU A 92 2.08 -0.21 -2.46
CA LEU A 92 2.13 0.33 -3.82
C LEU A 92 2.40 1.84 -3.87
N LEU A 93 2.22 2.57 -2.76
CA LEU A 93 2.50 4.00 -2.68
C LEU A 93 3.97 4.32 -2.99
N VAL A 94 4.91 3.49 -2.50
CA VAL A 94 6.35 3.71 -2.70
C VAL A 94 6.76 3.62 -4.18
N PRO A 95 6.48 2.52 -4.91
CA PRO A 95 6.83 2.45 -6.32
C PRO A 95 6.03 3.43 -7.19
N ALA A 96 4.79 3.79 -6.81
CA ALA A 96 4.04 4.86 -7.48
C ALA A 96 4.76 6.20 -7.39
N THR A 97 5.18 6.61 -6.17
CA THR A 97 5.93 7.85 -5.95
C THR A 97 7.30 7.82 -6.64
N ALA A 98 8.01 6.70 -6.60
CA ALA A 98 9.28 6.57 -7.31
C ALA A 98 9.12 6.73 -8.84
N ALA A 99 8.05 6.17 -9.41
CA ALA A 99 7.73 6.33 -10.83
C ALA A 99 7.32 7.76 -11.18
N LEU A 100 6.55 8.44 -10.31
CA LEU A 100 6.21 9.85 -10.46
C LEU A 100 7.44 10.77 -10.42
N ASN A 101 8.35 10.55 -9.47
CA ASN A 101 9.61 11.29 -9.39
C ASN A 101 10.40 11.18 -10.71
N ARG A 102 10.50 9.97 -11.28
CA ARG A 102 11.14 9.74 -12.58
C ARG A 102 10.39 10.39 -13.74
N ARG A 103 9.06 10.36 -13.72
CA ARG A 103 8.22 10.95 -14.77
C ARG A 103 8.41 12.47 -14.85
N PHE A 104 8.44 13.14 -13.71
CA PHE A 104 8.52 14.59 -13.62
C PHE A 104 9.94 15.12 -13.40
N SER A 105 10.94 14.24 -13.47
CA SER A 105 12.34 14.57 -13.19
C SER A 105 12.51 15.30 -11.84
N LEU A 106 11.77 14.88 -10.80
CA LEU A 106 11.91 15.44 -9.45
C LEU A 106 13.24 14.98 -8.86
N THR A 107 14.25 15.85 -8.96
CA THR A 107 15.62 15.61 -8.47
C THR A 107 15.91 16.34 -7.17
N GLY A 108 17.03 16.00 -6.52
CA GLY A 108 17.50 16.68 -5.31
C GLY A 108 16.57 16.47 -4.11
N ALA A 109 16.50 17.48 -3.24
CA ALA A 109 15.78 17.41 -1.98
C ALA A 109 14.27 17.11 -2.17
N LEU A 110 13.63 17.69 -3.18
CA LEU A 110 12.18 17.53 -3.38
C LEU A 110 11.80 16.06 -3.67
N GLY A 111 12.49 15.42 -4.61
CA GLY A 111 12.25 14.01 -4.94
C GLY A 111 12.56 13.07 -3.77
N GLN A 112 13.63 13.35 -3.02
CA GLN A 112 14.02 12.58 -1.84
C GLN A 112 12.98 12.70 -0.71
N THR A 113 12.51 13.91 -0.42
CA THR A 113 11.48 14.16 0.59
C THR A 113 10.16 13.50 0.20
N ALA A 114 9.73 13.61 -1.06
CA ALA A 114 8.51 12.96 -1.53
C ALA A 114 8.57 11.43 -1.36
N LEU A 115 9.71 10.81 -1.70
CA LEU A 115 9.91 9.38 -1.53
C LEU A 115 9.98 8.98 -0.05
N ALA A 116 10.66 9.76 0.79
CA ALA A 116 10.73 9.52 2.23
C ALA A 116 9.34 9.57 2.88
N LEU A 117 8.53 10.58 2.56
CA LEU A 117 7.15 10.69 3.03
C LEU A 117 6.28 9.52 2.54
N ALA A 118 6.45 9.08 1.30
CA ALA A 118 5.74 7.91 0.79
C ALA A 118 6.10 6.63 1.55
N ILE A 119 7.38 6.45 1.89
CA ILE A 119 7.84 5.31 2.69
C ILE A 119 7.28 5.37 4.12
N ILE A 120 7.38 6.53 4.78
CA ILE A 120 6.84 6.72 6.14
C ILE A 120 5.32 6.47 6.16
N SER A 121 4.59 7.00 5.18
CA SER A 121 3.15 6.79 5.05
C SER A 121 2.81 5.32 4.82
N ALA A 122 3.52 4.64 3.92
CA ALA A 122 3.32 3.22 3.67
C ALA A 122 3.56 2.37 4.93
N LEU A 123 4.62 2.68 5.70
CA LEU A 123 4.94 2.00 6.96
C LEU A 123 3.88 2.26 8.04
N ALA A 124 3.47 3.52 8.24
CA ALA A 124 2.44 3.88 9.22
C ALA A 124 1.12 3.13 8.94
N LYS A 125 0.69 3.12 7.66
CA LYS A 125 -0.49 2.35 7.24
C LYS A 125 -0.30 0.86 7.44
N ALA A 126 0.86 0.31 7.06
CA ALA A 126 1.14 -1.11 7.21
C ALA A 126 1.06 -1.56 8.68
N ILE A 127 1.59 -0.77 9.62
CA ILE A 127 1.51 -1.06 11.07
C ILE A 127 0.05 -1.12 11.54
N GLY A 128 -0.79 -0.15 11.15
CA GLY A 128 -2.21 -0.14 11.49
C GLY A 128 -2.97 -1.34 10.90
N ILE A 129 -2.65 -1.73 9.67
CA ILE A 129 -3.32 -2.81 8.93
C ILE A 129 -2.92 -4.19 9.45
N THR A 130 -1.63 -4.43 9.72
CA THR A 130 -1.14 -5.75 10.15
C THR A 130 -1.71 -6.17 11.49
N ARG A 131 -2.09 -5.23 12.35
CA ARG A 131 -2.85 -5.52 13.57
C ARG A 131 -4.14 -6.30 13.28
N TRP A 132 -4.89 -5.91 12.26
CA TRP A 132 -6.12 -6.59 11.86
C TRP A 132 -5.87 -7.95 11.20
N LEU A 133 -4.71 -8.14 10.57
CA LEU A 133 -4.33 -9.42 9.94
C LEU A 133 -3.77 -10.45 10.93
N PHE A 134 -3.06 -10.02 11.96
CA PHE A 134 -2.33 -10.94 12.85
C PHE A 134 -2.84 -10.92 14.29
N ALA A 135 -3.04 -9.75 14.89
CA ALA A 135 -3.40 -9.66 16.30
C ALA A 135 -4.90 -9.90 16.54
N MET A 136 -5.76 -9.25 15.74
CA MET A 136 -7.21 -9.32 15.93
C MET A 136 -7.78 -10.76 15.78
N PRO A 137 -7.31 -11.60 14.84
CA PRO A 137 -7.73 -13.00 14.77
C PRO A 137 -7.43 -13.82 16.03
N VAL A 138 -6.24 -13.62 16.62
CA VAL A 138 -5.83 -14.33 17.84
C VAL A 138 -6.73 -13.91 19.01
N LEU A 139 -6.96 -12.61 19.17
CA LEU A 139 -7.87 -12.09 20.18
C LEU A 139 -9.31 -12.60 19.97
N ALA A 140 -9.76 -12.65 18.72
CA ALA A 140 -11.11 -13.06 18.40
C ALA A 140 -11.37 -14.54 18.72
N GLN A 141 -10.42 -15.43 18.38
CA GLN A 141 -10.50 -16.84 18.77
C GLN A 141 -10.51 -17.02 20.29
N ALA A 142 -9.64 -16.30 21.00
CA ALA A 142 -9.62 -16.35 22.47
C ALA A 142 -10.93 -15.82 23.10
N TYR A 143 -11.54 -14.81 22.47
CA TYR A 143 -12.79 -14.21 22.96
C TYR A 143 -13.96 -15.19 22.87
N VAL A 144 -14.09 -15.88 21.73
CA VAL A 144 -15.17 -16.85 21.51
C VAL A 144 -14.94 -18.17 22.24
N SER A 145 -13.69 -18.53 22.55
CA SER A 145 -13.36 -19.72 23.36
C SER A 145 -13.64 -19.54 24.85
N GLY A 146 -14.09 -18.36 25.29
CA GLY A 146 -14.39 -18.08 26.69
C GLY A 146 -13.17 -17.84 27.58
N ALA A 147 -12.02 -17.46 27.01
CA ALA A 147 -10.88 -16.99 27.80
C ALA A 147 -11.22 -15.67 28.53
N ASN A 148 -10.30 -15.17 29.36
CA ASN A 148 -10.54 -13.98 30.19
C ASN A 148 -10.90 -12.74 29.34
N ARG A 149 -12.21 -12.44 29.26
CA ARG A 149 -12.76 -11.38 28.41
C ARG A 149 -12.23 -10.00 28.76
N ALA A 150 -12.08 -9.69 30.06
CA ALA A 150 -11.58 -8.40 30.51
C ALA A 150 -10.15 -8.15 30.02
N THR A 151 -9.28 -9.17 30.07
CA THR A 151 -7.92 -9.08 29.53
C THR A 151 -7.92 -8.89 28.01
N ILE A 152 -8.78 -9.61 27.29
CA ILE A 152 -8.88 -9.51 25.82
C ILE A 152 -9.40 -8.14 25.40
N GLU A 153 -10.41 -7.61 26.08
CA GLU A 153 -10.95 -6.27 25.84
C GLU A 153 -9.90 -5.19 26.09
N LEU A 154 -9.12 -5.31 27.17
CA LEU A 154 -7.99 -4.42 27.42
C LEU A 154 -6.95 -4.49 26.30
N LEU A 155 -6.53 -5.70 25.90
CA LEU A 155 -5.57 -5.87 24.80
C LEU A 155 -6.12 -5.31 23.47
N PHE A 156 -7.40 -5.53 23.18
CA PHE A 156 -8.07 -4.95 22.02
C PHE A 156 -8.00 -3.43 22.05
N MET A 157 -8.35 -2.80 23.17
CA MET A 157 -8.26 -1.35 23.35
C MET A 157 -6.82 -0.84 23.21
N THR A 158 -5.86 -1.48 23.88
CA THR A 158 -4.44 -1.09 23.82
C THR A 158 -3.92 -1.15 22.39
N LEU A 159 -4.21 -2.21 21.64
CA LEU A 159 -3.74 -2.36 20.26
C LEU A 159 -4.43 -1.36 19.31
N ASN A 160 -5.73 -1.09 19.49
CA ASN A 160 -6.43 -0.07 18.70
C ASN A 160 -5.94 1.35 19.05
N GLY A 161 -5.73 1.66 20.32
CA GLY A 161 -5.22 2.97 20.76
C GLY A 161 -3.77 3.23 20.34
N TYR A 162 -2.89 2.22 20.43
CA TYR A 162 -1.49 2.34 20.00
C TYR A 162 -1.37 2.47 18.49
N ALA A 163 -1.94 1.53 17.73
CA ALA A 163 -1.77 1.49 16.28
C ALA A 163 -2.69 2.49 15.55
N GLY A 164 -3.84 2.83 16.14
CA GLY A 164 -4.74 3.88 15.64
C GLY A 164 -4.23 5.28 15.98
N GLY A 165 -3.67 5.48 17.18
CA GLY A 165 -3.12 6.78 17.63
C GLY A 165 -1.86 7.23 16.90
N ILE A 166 -1.11 6.34 16.22
CA ILE A 166 -0.06 6.77 15.28
C ILE A 166 -0.66 7.58 14.10
N GLY A 167 -1.96 7.46 13.83
CA GLY A 167 -2.70 8.23 12.84
C GLY A 167 -3.52 9.41 13.37
N GLU A 168 -3.81 9.46 14.68
CA GLU A 168 -4.67 10.47 15.33
C GLU A 168 -3.95 11.05 16.54
N ILE A 169 -3.61 12.34 16.50
CA ILE A 169 -2.99 13.04 17.63
C ILE A 169 -4.07 13.21 18.71
N TRP A 170 -4.00 12.41 19.77
CA TRP A 170 -4.95 12.45 20.88
C TRP A 170 -4.79 13.75 21.70
N GLU A 171 -5.74 14.68 21.57
CA GLU A 171 -6.04 15.66 22.63
C GLU A 171 -7.11 15.07 23.56
N SER A 172 -6.70 14.48 24.68
CA SER A 172 -7.42 14.50 25.97
C SER A 172 -6.75 13.57 26.98
N LEU A 173 -5.87 14.16 27.79
CA LEU A 173 -5.82 13.88 29.23
C LEU A 173 -6.76 14.86 29.93
#